data_AF-A0A966FH64-F1
#
_entry.id   AF-A0A966FH64-F1
#
_cell.length_a   1.000
_cell.length_b   1.000
_cell.length_c   1.000
_cell.angle_alpha   90.00
_cell.angle_beta   90.00
_cell.angle_gamma   90.00
#
_symmetry.space_group_name_H-M   'P 1'
#
loop_
_entity.id
_entity.type
_entity.pdbx_description
1 polymer ?
#
loop_
_entity_poly.entity_id
_entity_poly.type
_entity_poly.pdbx_seq_one_letter_code
_entity_poly.pdbx_strand_id
1 'polypeptide(L)' 'MKFKAILFDCDGVLVDSEPLTCQVLRDMLAEIGWNMTHAECMTA' A
#
# COMPACT_ATOMS: atom_id res chain seq x y z
N MET A 1 6.81 -3.03 31.86
CA MET A 1 5.59 -2.52 31.19
C MET A 1 4.61 -3.67 31.06
N LYS A 2 3.35 -3.50 31.48
CA LYS A 2 2.34 -4.57 31.36
C LYS A 2 1.15 -4.03 30.56
N PHE A 3 1.23 -4.21 29.25
CA PHE A 3 0.12 -3.88 28.35
C PHE A 3 -1.00 -4.91 28.50
N LYS A 4 -2.25 -4.45 28.38
CA LYS A 4 -3.45 -5.30 28.49
C LYS A 4 -3.90 -5.84 27.13
N ALA A 5 -3.60 -5.11 26.06
CA ALA A 5 -3.82 -5.50 24.67
C ALA A 5 -2.90 -4.69 23.75
N ILE A 6 -2.70 -5.17 22.53
CA ILE A 6 -2.03 -4.46 21.44
C ILE A 6 -2.93 -4.60 20.21
N LEU A 7 -3.19 -3.50 19.53
CA LEU A 7 -3.93 -3.48 18.28
C LEU A 7 -2.93 -3.27 17.15
N PHE A 8 -3.03 -4.12 16.14
CA PHE A 8 -2.24 -4.03 14.93
C PHE A 8 -3.17 -3.67 13.78
N ASP A 9 -2.67 -2.81 12.90
CA ASP A 9 -3.21 -2.71 11.55
C ASP A 9 -2.88 -3.97 10.75
N CYS A 10 -3.57 -4.22 9.65
CA CYS A 10 -3.34 -5.39 8.81
C CYS A 10 -2.34 -5.10 7.70
N ASP A 11 -2.63 -4.12 6.84
CA ASP A 11 -1.84 -3.81 5.66
C ASP A 11 -0.54 -3.11 6.05
N GLY A 12 0.59 -3.55 5.50
CA GLY A 12 1.93 -3.04 5.81
C GLY A 12 2.45 -3.38 7.23
N VAL A 13 1.61 -3.95 8.10
CA VAL A 13 1.94 -4.28 9.50
C VAL A 13 1.93 -5.78 9.76
N LEU A 14 0.80 -6.45 9.51
CA LEU A 14 0.69 -7.90 9.64
C LEU A 14 0.91 -8.60 8.30
N VAL A 15 0.56 -7.94 7.20
CA VAL A 15 0.68 -8.47 5.82
C VAL A 15 1.19 -7.37 4.90
N ASP A 16 2.19 -7.70 4.09
CA ASP A 16 2.73 -6.79 3.06
C ASP A 16 1.84 -6.80 1.79
N SER A 17 0.63 -6.27 1.94
CA SER A 17 -0.39 -6.16 0.88
C SER A 17 -0.26 -4.86 0.07
N GLU A 18 0.49 -3.88 0.57
CA GLU A 18 0.63 -2.55 -0.03
C GLU A 18 1.15 -2.59 -1.48
N PRO A 19 2.15 -3.41 -1.86
CA PRO A 19 2.62 -3.49 -3.24
C PRO A 19 1.52 -3.92 -4.22
N LEU A 20 0.64 -4.83 -3.81
CA LEU A 20 -0.45 -5.30 -4.65
C LEU A 20 -1.50 -4.20 -4.85
N THR A 21 -1.87 -3.51 -3.77
CA THR A 21 -2.82 -2.41 -3.80
C THR A 21 -2.31 -1.26 -4.67
N CYS A 22 -1.04 -0.87 -4.49
CA CYS A 22 -0.39 0.17 -5.28
C CYS A 22 -0.27 -0.21 -6.76
N GLN A 23 -0.02 -1.48 -7.08
CA GLN A 23 -0.04 -1.96 -8.46
C GLN A 23 -1.42 -1.77 -9.11
N VAL A 24 -2.49 -2.21 -8.45
CA VAL A 24 -3.85 -2.10 -8.98
C VAL A 24 -4.23 -0.62 -9.17
N LEU A 25 -3.95 0.22 -8.18
CA LEU A 25 -4.25 1.66 -8.26
C LEU A 25 -3.48 2.34 -9.38
N ARG A 26 -2.17 2.07 -9.50
CA ARG A 26 -1.34 2.61 -10.59
C ARG A 26 -1.89 2.23 -11.96
N ASP A 27 -2.31 0.97 -12.14
CA ASP A 27 -2.84 0.50 -13.41
C ASP A 27 -4.15 1.23 -13.75
N MET A 28 -5.04 1.42 -12.77
CA MET A 28 -6.26 2.24 -12.93
C MET A 28 -5.96 3.71 -13.25
N LEU A 29 -4.93 4.30 -12.64
CA LEU A 29 -4.50 5.67 -12.90
C LEU A 29 -3.91 5.82 -14.31
N ALA A 30 -3.17 4.82 -14.78
CA ALA A 30 -2.62 4.80 -16.13
C ALA A 30 -3.72 4.79 -17.20
N GLU A 31 -4.84 4.08 -16.95
CA GLU A 31 -6.00 4.06 -17.84
C GLU A 31 -6.64 5.45 -18.05
N ILE A 32 -6.56 6.34 -17.06
CA ILE A 32 -7.06 7.72 -17.15
C ILE A 32 -5.99 8.73 -17.55
N GLY A 33 -4.82 8.26 -17.99
CA GLY A 33 -3.73 9.07 -18.53
C GLY A 33 -2.67 9.50 -17.50
N TRP A 34 -2.80 9.09 -16.24
CA TRP A 34 -1.80 9.38 -15.21
C TRP A 34 -0.80 8.23 -15.09
N ASN A 35 0.29 8.34 -15.85
CA ASN A 35 1.35 7.33 -15.88
C ASN A 35 2.41 7.61 -14.82
N MET A 36 2.78 6.58 -14.06
CA MET A 36 3.90 6.57 -13.13
C MET A 36 4.47 5.16 -12.99
N THR A 37 5.73 5.05 -12.59
CA THR A 37 6.36 3.77 -12.25
C THR A 37 5.82 3.21 -10.94
N HIS A 38 5.99 1.90 -10.73
CA HIS A 38 5.66 1.29 -9.44
C HIS A 38 6.45 1.95 -8.28
N ALA A 39 7.73 2.24 -8.49
CA ALA A 39 8.56 2.88 -7.47
C ALA A 39 8.01 4.24 -7.07
N GLU A 40 7.64 5.09 -8.04
CA GLU A 40 7.01 6.38 -7.77
C GLU A 40 5.69 6.23 -7.00
N CYS A 41 4.85 5.25 -7.38
CA CYS A 41 3.59 4.96 -6.68
C CYS A 41 3.78 4.48 -5.23
N MET A 42 4.90 3.80 -4.94
CA MET A 42 5.23 3.31 -3.58
C MET A 42 5.89 4.38 -2.71
N THR A 43 6.33 5.50 -3.30
CA THR A 43 7.04 6.58 -2.60
C THR A 43 6.29 7.92 -2.60
N ALA A 44 5.11 7.97 -3.22
CA ALA A 44 4.22 9.13 -3.26
C ALA A 44 3.52 9.33 -1.91
#